data_AF-A0A1I8H7Y9-F1
#
_entry.id   AF-A0A1I8H7Y9-F1
#
_cell.length_a   1.000
_cell.length_b   1.000
_cell.length_c   1.000
_cell.angle_alpha   90.00
_cell.angle_beta   90.00
_cell.angle_gamma   90.00
#
_symmetry.space_group_name_H-M   'P 1'
#
loop_
_entity.id
_entity.type
_entity.pdbx_description
1 polymer ?
#
loop_
_entity_poly.entity_id
_entity_poly.type
_entity_poly.pdbx_seq_one_letter_code
_entity_poly.pdbx_strand_id
1 'polypeptide(L)'
;MDYFLLTFLQWATFFATIFMILSGVPSSYHVYKTKDASNAPVLFFLFSIANGLGWLHYGSLIGNFNLITLNGIGLALNSAYVILYLIYSPDWTSFSYKFTALLAYFSALYYHLYWLSNDDEFLLPLLDIGRMLASRDAGGTHLPILLAGALCSGLWSLYGQAIGDFNVVLPNLMGVSSAVACLIVRFYIRTAYPAAAAPAATTAASGGRKAKRPMAKKDS
;
A
#
# COMPACT_ATOMS: atom_id res chain seq x y z
N MET A 1 4.94 10.94 -32.06
CA MET A 1 4.32 9.79 -31.38
C MET A 1 2.87 9.70 -31.82
N ASP A 2 2.34 8.49 -31.98
CA ASP A 2 0.96 8.27 -32.44
C ASP A 2 -0.05 8.86 -31.44
N TYR A 3 -0.97 9.70 -31.95
CA TYR A 3 -2.07 10.29 -31.18
C TYR A 3 -2.96 9.22 -30.55
N PHE A 4 -3.12 8.08 -31.22
CA PHE A 4 -3.86 6.94 -30.70
C PHE A 4 -3.20 6.39 -29.43
N LEU A 5 -1.88 6.15 -29.45
CA LEU A 5 -1.14 5.64 -28.30
C LEU A 5 -1.23 6.59 -27.10
N LEU A 6 -1.07 7.89 -27.32
CA LEU A 6 -1.19 8.88 -26.25
C LEU A 6 -2.58 8.86 -25.63
N THR A 7 -3.63 8.88 -26.46
CA THR A 7 -5.02 8.85 -25.98
C THR A 7 -5.31 7.57 -25.21
N PHE A 8 -4.87 6.43 -25.71
CA PHE A 8 -5.00 5.14 -25.02
C PHE A 8 -4.33 5.18 -23.64
N LEU A 9 -3.08 5.64 -23.56
CA LEU A 9 -2.34 5.72 -22.30
C LEU A 9 -3.00 6.66 -21.29
N GLN A 10 -3.55 7.79 -21.73
CA GLN A 10 -4.30 8.71 -20.87
C GLN A 10 -5.51 8.04 -20.21
N TRP A 11 -6.32 7.33 -21.00
CA TRP A 11 -7.48 6.61 -20.46
C TRP A 11 -7.05 5.43 -19.58
N ALA A 12 -6.01 4.70 -19.98
CA ALA A 12 -5.51 3.56 -19.21
C ALA A 12 -4.97 3.99 -17.84
N THR A 13 -4.14 5.03 -17.77
CA THR A 13 -3.66 5.58 -16.49
C THR A 13 -4.80 6.15 -15.66
N PHE A 14 -5.78 6.79 -16.30
CA PHE A 14 -6.95 7.33 -15.61
C PHE A 14 -7.73 6.22 -14.89
N PHE A 15 -8.18 5.19 -15.62
CA PHE A 15 -8.96 4.11 -15.02
C PHE A 15 -8.15 3.30 -14.01
N ALA A 16 -6.88 2.99 -14.30
CA ALA A 16 -6.01 2.28 -13.36
C ALA A 16 -5.88 3.04 -12.03
N THR A 17 -5.67 4.35 -12.09
CA THR A 17 -5.53 5.21 -10.90
C THR A 17 -6.85 5.29 -10.13
N ILE A 18 -7.99 5.45 -10.83
CA ILE A 18 -9.31 5.47 -10.19
C ILE A 18 -9.58 4.16 -9.46
N PHE A 19 -9.32 3.00 -10.07
CA PHE A 19 -9.49 1.72 -9.38
C PHE A 19 -8.60 1.58 -8.16
N MET A 20 -7.35 2.05 -8.22
CA MET A 20 -6.44 2.08 -7.07
C MET A 20 -6.98 2.95 -5.94
N ILE A 21 -7.52 4.15 -6.24
CA ILE A 21 -8.12 5.02 -5.22
C ILE A 21 -9.40 4.38 -4.63
N LEU A 22 -10.21 3.72 -5.45
CA LEU A 22 -11.43 3.03 -5.02
C LEU A 22 -11.15 1.77 -4.20
N SER A 23 -9.93 1.22 -4.24
CA SER A 23 -9.55 0.08 -3.41
C SER A 23 -9.62 0.35 -1.90
N GLY A 24 -9.65 1.64 -1.49
CA GLY A 24 -9.88 2.05 -0.11
C GLY A 24 -11.34 1.98 0.36
N VAL A 25 -12.30 1.87 -0.57
CA VAL A 25 -13.74 1.86 -0.26
C VAL A 25 -14.14 0.66 0.61
N PRO A 26 -13.73 -0.59 0.34
CA PRO A 26 -14.13 -1.74 1.18
C PRO A 26 -13.68 -1.60 2.63
N SER A 27 -12.44 -1.13 2.86
CA SER A 27 -11.92 -0.90 4.21
C SER A 27 -12.69 0.21 4.92
N SER A 28 -12.91 1.33 4.25
CA SER A 28 -13.68 2.47 4.79
C SER A 28 -15.14 2.09 5.08
N TYR A 29 -15.76 1.31 4.20
CA TYR A 29 -17.11 0.79 4.40
C TYR A 29 -17.18 -0.17 5.59
N HIS A 30 -16.16 -1.01 5.79
CA HIS A 30 -16.05 -1.85 6.96
C HIS A 30 -16.01 -1.01 8.25
N VAL A 31 -15.15 0.01 8.31
CA VAL A 31 -15.09 0.97 9.44
C VAL A 31 -16.46 1.60 9.71
N TYR A 32 -17.14 2.05 8.65
CA TYR A 32 -18.48 2.63 8.79
C TYR A 32 -19.49 1.64 9.39
N LYS A 33 -19.42 0.36 9.01
CA LYS A 33 -20.35 -0.68 9.47
C LYS A 33 -20.05 -1.17 10.88
N THR A 34 -18.78 -1.40 11.20
CA THR A 34 -18.36 -1.95 12.51
C THR A 34 -18.18 -0.88 13.57
N LYS A 35 -18.05 0.39 13.17
CA LYS A 35 -17.70 1.50 14.05
C LYS A 35 -16.32 1.31 14.71
N ASP A 36 -15.49 0.47 14.11
CA ASP A 36 -14.13 0.17 14.56
C ASP A 36 -13.15 0.48 13.43
N ALA A 37 -12.24 1.43 13.69
CA ALA A 37 -11.23 1.85 12.73
C ALA A 37 -9.82 1.28 13.04
N SER A 38 -9.69 0.35 13.99
CA SER A 38 -8.39 -0.18 14.44
C SER A 38 -7.56 -0.79 13.32
N ASN A 39 -8.22 -1.42 12.33
CA ASN A 39 -7.58 -2.07 11.19
C ASN A 39 -7.58 -1.21 9.91
N ALA A 40 -7.98 0.07 10.00
CA ALA A 40 -8.00 0.95 8.84
C ALA A 40 -6.57 1.36 8.44
N PRO A 41 -6.23 1.37 7.14
CA PRO A 41 -4.91 1.73 6.66
C PRO A 41 -4.72 3.25 6.60
N VAL A 42 -4.92 3.96 7.71
CA VAL A 42 -4.89 5.44 7.77
C VAL A 42 -3.57 6.04 7.27
N LEU A 43 -2.44 5.37 7.56
CA LEU A 43 -1.12 5.80 7.07
C LEU A 43 -1.05 5.82 5.53
N PHE A 44 -1.66 4.83 4.88
CA PHE A 44 -1.72 4.76 3.43
C PHE A 44 -2.55 5.90 2.84
N PHE A 45 -3.68 6.24 3.44
CA PHE A 45 -4.50 7.37 3.01
C PHE A 45 -3.78 8.72 3.21
N LEU A 46 -3.11 8.92 4.35
CA LEU A 46 -2.32 10.13 4.61
C LEU A 46 -1.15 10.27 3.62
N PHE A 47 -0.41 9.19 3.36
CA PHE A 47 0.65 9.18 2.37
C PHE A 47 0.11 9.53 0.98
N SER A 48 -1.05 8.96 0.61
CA SER A 48 -1.71 9.20 -0.67
C SER A 48 -2.17 10.67 -0.83
N ILE A 49 -2.62 11.31 0.26
CA ILE A 49 -2.94 12.76 0.27
C ILE A 49 -1.68 13.58 0.01
N ALA A 50 -0.59 13.32 0.75
CA ALA A 50 0.66 14.06 0.60
C ALA A 50 1.25 13.90 -0.81
N ASN A 51 1.30 12.67 -1.31
CA ASN A 51 1.72 12.37 -2.68
C ASN A 51 0.81 13.07 -3.71
N GLY A 52 -0.51 12.98 -3.53
CA GLY A 52 -1.49 13.61 -4.42
C GLY A 52 -1.36 15.14 -4.49
N LEU A 53 -1.06 15.80 -3.37
CA LEU A 53 -0.79 17.24 -3.36
C LEU A 53 0.45 17.60 -4.18
N GLY A 54 1.52 16.80 -4.06
CA GLY A 54 2.74 16.97 -4.87
C GLY A 54 2.45 16.86 -6.37
N TRP A 55 1.74 15.82 -6.79
CA TRP A 55 1.36 15.63 -8.20
C TRP A 55 0.35 16.64 -8.71
N LEU A 56 -0.57 17.11 -7.87
CA LEU A 56 -1.51 18.17 -8.23
C LEU A 56 -0.77 19.49 -8.46
N HIS A 57 0.18 19.83 -7.59
CA HIS A 57 1.05 20.99 -7.78
C HIS A 57 1.89 20.85 -9.05
N TYR A 58 2.57 19.72 -9.24
CA TYR A 58 3.37 19.44 -10.42
C TYR A 58 2.55 19.53 -11.71
N GLY A 59 1.40 18.84 -11.76
CA GLY A 59 0.49 18.88 -12.90
C GLY A 59 0.02 20.31 -13.22
N SER A 60 -0.19 21.14 -12.20
CA SER A 60 -0.54 22.56 -12.37
C SER A 60 0.61 23.36 -12.99
N LEU A 61 1.86 23.10 -12.59
CA LEU A 61 3.05 23.78 -13.15
C LEU A 61 3.23 23.49 -14.64
N ILE A 62 3.00 22.24 -15.05
CA ILE A 62 3.18 21.81 -16.45
C ILE A 62 1.89 21.87 -17.28
N GLY A 63 0.78 22.35 -16.71
CA GLY A 63 -0.51 22.41 -17.39
C GLY A 63 -1.10 21.04 -17.77
N ASN A 64 -0.71 19.96 -17.08
CA ASN A 64 -1.19 18.61 -17.38
C ASN A 64 -2.52 18.32 -16.66
N PHE A 65 -3.61 18.46 -17.41
CA PHE A 65 -4.97 18.27 -16.90
C PHE A 65 -5.25 16.88 -16.33
N ASN A 66 -4.62 15.82 -16.88
CA ASN A 66 -4.83 14.45 -16.41
C ASN A 66 -4.23 14.25 -15.02
N LEU A 67 -3.01 14.75 -14.80
CA LEU A 67 -2.36 14.74 -13.48
C LEU A 67 -3.17 15.53 -12.46
N ILE A 68 -3.63 16.72 -12.83
CA ILE A 68 -4.44 17.58 -11.94
C ILE A 68 -5.74 16.86 -11.56
N THR A 69 -6.48 16.36 -12.55
CA THR A 69 -7.81 15.76 -12.32
C THR A 69 -7.72 14.49 -11.48
N LEU A 70 -6.80 13.58 -11.81
CA LEU A 70 -6.66 12.31 -11.09
C LEU A 70 -6.23 12.52 -9.64
N ASN A 71 -5.27 13.40 -9.41
CA ASN A 71 -4.81 13.68 -8.06
C ASN A 71 -5.81 14.53 -7.27
N GLY A 72 -6.62 15.37 -7.92
CA GLY A 72 -7.75 16.07 -7.29
C GLY A 72 -8.82 15.10 -6.79
N ILE A 73 -9.22 14.13 -7.62
CA ILE A 73 -10.16 13.05 -7.21
C ILE A 73 -9.56 12.23 -6.08
N GLY A 74 -8.28 11.84 -6.20
CA GLY A 74 -7.55 11.11 -5.17
C GLY A 74 -7.49 11.86 -3.84
N LEU A 75 -7.23 13.16 -3.87
CA LEU A 75 -7.20 14.02 -2.70
C LEU A 75 -8.56 14.04 -1.99
N ALA A 76 -9.65 14.22 -2.74
CA ALA A 76 -11.00 14.25 -2.19
C ALA A 76 -11.38 12.91 -1.53
N LEU A 77 -11.18 11.79 -2.23
CA LEU A 77 -11.54 10.46 -1.71
C LEU A 77 -10.67 10.03 -0.52
N ASN A 78 -9.35 10.20 -0.60
CA ASN A 78 -8.48 9.85 0.53
C ASN A 78 -8.76 10.73 1.76
N SER A 79 -9.10 12.01 1.56
CA SER A 79 -9.52 12.87 2.67
C SER A 79 -10.81 12.35 3.31
N ALA A 80 -11.79 11.93 2.51
CA ALA A 80 -13.01 11.31 3.04
C ALA A 80 -12.72 10.04 3.86
N TYR A 81 -11.78 9.19 3.42
CA TYR A 81 -11.37 8.00 4.17
C TYR A 81 -10.71 8.36 5.52
N VAL A 82 -9.84 9.37 5.55
CA VAL A 82 -9.21 9.86 6.79
C VAL A 82 -10.24 10.48 7.74
N ILE A 83 -11.19 11.27 7.20
CA ILE A 83 -12.28 11.84 8.01
C ILE A 83 -13.12 10.73 8.64
N LEU A 84 -13.48 9.71 7.88
CA LEU A 84 -14.25 8.56 8.39
C LEU A 84 -13.49 7.81 9.50
N TYR A 85 -12.18 7.63 9.32
CA TYR A 85 -11.31 7.05 10.36
C TYR A 85 -11.35 7.88 11.65
N LEU A 86 -11.18 9.20 11.56
CA LEU A 86 -11.16 10.10 12.72
C LEU A 86 -12.51 10.14 13.45
N ILE A 87 -13.63 9.99 12.73
CA ILE A 87 -14.98 9.92 13.33
C ILE A 87 -15.13 8.68 14.22
N TYR A 88 -14.64 7.51 13.78
CA TYR A 88 -14.86 6.23 14.47
C TYR A 88 -13.66 5.73 15.29
N SER A 89 -12.52 6.40 15.22
CA SER A 89 -11.36 6.17 16.08
C SER A 89 -10.70 7.51 16.40
N PRO A 90 -11.28 8.30 17.33
CA PRO A 90 -10.77 9.61 17.72
C PRO A 90 -9.55 9.50 18.65
N ASP A 91 -8.64 8.55 18.38
CA ASP A 91 -7.33 8.49 19.02
C ASP A 91 -6.41 9.52 18.35
N TRP A 92 -6.63 10.78 18.71
CA TRP A 92 -5.88 11.93 18.20
C TRP A 92 -4.39 11.84 18.52
N THR A 93 -4.02 11.21 19.63
CA THR A 93 -2.62 10.96 19.97
C THR A 93 -2.00 10.02 18.94
N SER A 94 -2.67 8.92 18.62
CA SER A 94 -2.18 7.94 17.65
C SER A 94 -2.09 8.50 16.24
N PHE A 95 -3.13 9.24 15.85
CA PHE A 95 -3.15 9.96 14.59
C PHE A 95 -2.01 10.99 14.49
N SER A 96 -1.77 11.76 15.56
CA SER A 96 -0.77 12.83 15.56
C SER A 96 0.65 12.29 15.38
N TYR A 97 1.03 11.20 16.05
CA TYR A 97 2.39 10.65 15.83
C TYR A 97 2.54 10.09 14.41
N LYS A 98 1.51 9.46 13.85
CA LYS A 98 1.50 8.95 12.47
C LYS A 98 1.68 10.07 11.45
N PHE A 99 0.94 11.15 11.65
CA PHE A 99 1.02 12.34 10.80
C PHE A 99 2.38 13.03 10.92
N THR A 100 2.90 13.20 12.14
CA THR A 100 4.24 13.77 12.37
C THR A 100 5.34 12.90 11.77
N ALA A 101 5.26 11.57 11.90
CA ALA A 101 6.20 10.66 11.27
C ALA A 101 6.20 10.78 9.74
N LEU A 102 5.02 10.97 9.13
CA LEU A 102 4.89 11.22 7.70
C LEU A 102 5.53 12.55 7.28
N LEU A 103 5.30 13.62 8.05
CA LEU A 103 5.95 14.92 7.79
C LEU A 103 7.47 14.84 7.92
N ALA A 104 7.96 14.14 8.94
CA ALA A 104 9.39 13.90 9.12
C ALA A 104 9.97 13.11 7.94
N TYR A 105 9.26 12.07 7.47
CA TYR A 105 9.63 11.30 6.28
C TYR A 105 9.75 12.17 5.03
N PHE A 106 8.73 12.98 4.69
CA PHE A 106 8.78 13.86 3.53
C PHE A 106 9.84 14.96 3.66
N SER A 107 10.07 15.46 4.87
CA SER A 107 11.13 16.44 5.14
C SER A 107 12.52 15.84 4.95
N ALA A 108 12.73 14.60 5.42
CA ALA A 108 13.96 13.87 5.21
C ALA A 108 14.17 13.52 3.73
N LEU A 109 13.12 13.12 3.02
CA LEU A 109 13.14 12.89 1.58
C LEU A 109 13.50 14.16 0.82
N TYR A 110 12.87 15.28 1.14
CA TYR A 110 13.18 16.58 0.55
C TYR A 110 14.64 16.99 0.82
N TYR A 111 15.11 16.85 2.06
CA TYR A 111 16.49 17.14 2.41
C TYR A 111 17.47 16.23 1.64
N HIS A 112 17.17 14.94 1.53
CA HIS A 112 17.97 13.99 0.77
C HIS A 112 18.04 14.38 -0.72
N LEU A 113 16.89 14.61 -1.37
CA LEU A 113 16.84 14.99 -2.78
C LEU A 113 17.52 16.34 -3.07
N TYR A 114 17.49 17.28 -2.12
CA TYR A 114 18.04 18.62 -2.31
C TYR A 114 19.53 18.73 -1.95
N TRP A 115 20.01 17.98 -0.96
CA TRP A 115 21.37 18.12 -0.41
C TRP A 115 22.27 16.90 -0.59
N LEU A 116 21.71 15.70 -0.77
CA LEU A 116 22.48 14.47 -1.01
C LEU A 116 22.32 14.08 -2.48
N SER A 117 23.11 14.70 -3.34
CA SER A 117 23.21 14.32 -4.74
C SER A 117 23.58 12.84 -4.89
N ASN A 118 22.80 12.12 -5.69
CA ASN A 118 23.05 10.84 -6.38
C ASN A 118 23.73 9.75 -5.53
N ASP A 119 22.99 8.74 -5.08
CA ASP A 119 23.33 7.33 -5.41
C ASP A 119 22.42 6.26 -4.75
N ASP A 120 21.59 6.56 -3.74
CA ASP A 120 20.88 5.48 -3.01
C ASP A 120 19.35 5.64 -2.92
N GLU A 121 18.69 5.92 -4.05
CA GLU A 121 17.23 6.06 -4.13
C GLU A 121 16.47 4.70 -4.06
N PHE A 122 17.17 3.59 -3.88
CA PHE A 122 16.64 2.22 -4.06
C PHE A 122 16.28 1.48 -2.75
N LEU A 123 16.35 2.12 -1.59
CA LEU A 123 16.36 1.42 -0.29
C LEU A 123 14.99 1.07 0.30
N LEU A 124 13.90 1.74 -0.08
CA LEU A 124 12.57 1.50 0.51
C LEU A 124 11.92 0.17 0.09
N PRO A 125 11.98 -0.25 -1.19
CA PRO A 125 11.53 -1.59 -1.60
C PRO A 125 12.31 -2.72 -0.92
N LEU A 126 13.57 -2.44 -0.52
CA LEU A 126 14.43 -3.40 0.16
C LEU A 126 13.97 -3.70 1.58
N LEU A 127 13.17 -2.83 2.22
CA LEU A 127 12.62 -3.11 3.55
C LEU A 127 11.58 -4.23 3.52
N ASP A 128 10.65 -4.21 2.56
CA ASP A 128 9.65 -5.27 2.40
C ASP A 128 10.30 -6.57 1.95
N ILE A 129 11.26 -6.50 1.03
CA ILE A 129 12.08 -7.64 0.63
C ILE A 129 12.86 -8.19 1.82
N GLY A 130 13.51 -7.33 2.60
CA GLY A 130 14.26 -7.69 3.80
C GLY A 130 13.37 -8.35 4.85
N ARG A 131 12.17 -7.81 5.06
CA ARG A 131 11.14 -8.42 5.93
C ARG A 131 10.78 -9.82 5.43
N MET A 132 10.46 -10.00 4.15
CA MET A 132 10.08 -11.30 3.58
C MET A 132 11.19 -12.34 3.68
N LEU A 133 12.43 -11.93 3.43
CA LEU A 133 13.60 -12.79 3.58
C LEU A 133 13.85 -13.17 5.04
N ALA A 134 13.72 -12.21 5.97
CA ALA A 134 13.91 -12.43 7.40
C ALA A 134 12.80 -13.30 8.01
N SER A 135 11.53 -13.03 7.70
CA SER A 135 10.39 -13.80 8.23
C SER A 135 10.19 -15.13 7.51
N ARG A 136 10.79 -15.31 6.33
CA ARG A 136 10.50 -16.41 5.39
C ARG A 136 9.01 -16.55 5.09
N ASP A 137 8.28 -15.44 5.19
CA ASP A 137 6.84 -15.36 4.98
C ASP A 137 6.53 -14.21 4.03
N ALA A 138 5.82 -14.56 2.96
CA ALA A 138 5.32 -13.61 1.98
C ALA A 138 3.83 -13.27 2.21
N GLY A 139 3.17 -13.81 3.23
CA GLY A 139 1.73 -13.60 3.48
C GLY A 139 1.31 -12.13 3.53
N GLY A 140 2.19 -11.25 4.03
CA GLY A 140 1.97 -9.80 4.10
C GLY A 140 1.89 -9.07 2.76
N THR A 141 2.39 -9.66 1.65
CA THR A 141 2.29 -9.04 0.32
C THR A 141 1.02 -9.49 -0.40
N HIS A 142 0.08 -8.56 -0.58
CA HIS A 142 -1.19 -8.82 -1.26
C HIS A 142 -0.99 -8.81 -2.79
N LEU A 143 -0.91 -10.00 -3.40
CA LEU A 143 -0.55 -10.18 -4.82
C LEU A 143 -1.40 -9.33 -5.78
N PRO A 144 -2.74 -9.25 -5.66
CA PRO A 144 -3.55 -8.38 -6.52
C PRO A 144 -3.15 -6.90 -6.45
N ILE A 145 -2.82 -6.40 -5.25
CA ILE A 145 -2.44 -4.99 -5.06
C ILE A 145 -1.04 -4.74 -5.64
N LEU A 146 -0.12 -5.69 -5.48
CA LEU A 146 1.23 -5.60 -6.05
C LEU A 146 1.21 -5.58 -7.58
N LEU A 147 0.40 -6.45 -8.20
CA LEU A 147 0.22 -6.48 -9.65
C LEU A 147 -0.49 -5.23 -10.17
N ALA A 148 -1.54 -4.77 -9.48
CA ALA A 148 -2.25 -3.54 -9.84
C ALA A 148 -1.33 -2.32 -9.73
N GLY A 149 -0.51 -2.24 -8.68
CA GLY A 149 0.50 -1.20 -8.50
C GLY A 149 1.58 -1.21 -9.58
N ALA A 150 2.08 -2.39 -9.95
CA ALA A 150 3.05 -2.56 -11.04
C ALA A 150 2.46 -2.11 -12.40
N LEU A 151 1.23 -2.52 -12.69
CA LEU A 151 0.52 -2.12 -13.91
C LEU A 151 0.30 -0.61 -13.95
N CYS A 152 -0.21 -0.04 -12.86
CA CYS A 152 -0.45 1.40 -12.75
C CYS A 152 0.86 2.20 -12.96
N SER A 153 1.94 1.80 -12.28
CA SER A 153 3.25 2.44 -12.42
C SER A 153 3.83 2.26 -13.82
N GLY A 154 3.64 1.10 -14.45
CA GLY A 154 4.05 0.86 -15.83
C GLY A 154 3.30 1.76 -16.82
N LEU A 155 1.98 1.90 -16.67
CA LEU A 155 1.16 2.79 -17.50
C LEU A 155 1.59 4.26 -17.34
N TRP A 156 1.85 4.72 -16.12
CA TRP A 156 2.34 6.08 -15.88
C TRP A 156 3.76 6.31 -16.43
N SER A 157 4.64 5.31 -16.37
CA SER A 157 5.98 5.38 -16.98
C SER A 157 5.87 5.52 -18.50
N LEU A 158 5.03 4.70 -19.13
CA LEU A 158 4.77 4.78 -20.58
C LEU A 158 4.12 6.11 -20.95
N TYR A 159 3.19 6.62 -20.14
CA TYR A 159 2.58 7.92 -20.34
C TYR A 159 3.58 9.07 -20.21
N GLY A 160 4.45 9.05 -19.19
CA GLY A 160 5.53 10.03 -19.03
C GLY A 160 6.48 10.02 -20.23
N GLN A 161 6.89 8.84 -20.67
CA GLN A 161 7.73 8.67 -21.87
C GLN A 161 7.02 9.23 -23.10
N ALA A 162 5.71 9.00 -23.19
CA ALA A 162 4.89 9.47 -24.29
C ALA A 162 4.87 11.01 -24.35
N ILE A 163 4.66 11.70 -23.23
CA ILE A 163 4.64 13.17 -23.18
C ILE A 163 6.05 13.80 -23.08
N GLY A 164 7.12 12.99 -23.08
CA GLY A 164 8.49 13.46 -22.95
C GLY A 164 8.84 14.02 -21.56
N ASP A 165 8.14 13.57 -20.51
CA ASP A 165 8.29 14.05 -19.14
C ASP A 165 9.03 13.02 -18.27
N PHE A 166 10.33 13.25 -18.07
CA PHE A 166 11.18 12.39 -17.26
C PHE A 166 10.79 12.39 -15.78
N ASN A 167 10.23 13.47 -15.25
CA ASN A 167 9.79 13.54 -13.85
C ASN A 167 8.58 12.64 -13.60
N VAL A 168 7.80 12.33 -14.64
CA VAL A 168 6.75 11.31 -14.58
C VAL A 168 7.33 9.92 -14.77
N VAL A 169 8.29 9.73 -15.68
CA VAL A 169 8.90 8.42 -15.96
C VAL A 169 9.64 7.87 -14.74
N LEU A 170 10.56 8.64 -14.18
CA LEU A 170 11.53 8.16 -13.19
C LEU A 170 10.87 7.51 -11.95
N PRO A 171 10.01 8.21 -11.18
CA PRO A 171 9.42 7.65 -9.97
C PRO A 171 8.52 6.44 -10.26
N ASN A 172 7.84 6.42 -11.42
CA ASN A 172 6.98 5.32 -11.81
C ASN A 172 7.78 4.09 -12.26
N LEU A 173 8.93 4.29 -12.92
CA LEU A 173 9.83 3.21 -13.28
C LEU A 173 10.42 2.54 -12.04
N MET A 174 10.74 3.34 -11.01
CA MET A 174 11.13 2.85 -9.69
C MET A 174 10.00 2.05 -9.04
N GLY A 175 8.73 2.48 -9.19
CA GLY A 175 7.58 1.72 -8.73
C GLY A 175 7.47 0.34 -9.38
N VAL A 176 7.70 0.25 -10.69
CA VAL A 176 7.71 -1.03 -11.42
C VAL A 176 8.85 -1.93 -10.95
N SER A 177 10.08 -1.41 -10.86
CA SER A 177 11.25 -2.20 -10.46
C SER A 177 11.09 -2.77 -9.04
N SER A 178 10.57 -1.96 -8.13
CA SER A 178 10.21 -2.35 -6.77
C SER A 178 9.19 -3.48 -6.73
N ALA A 179 8.12 -3.35 -7.50
CA ALA A 179 7.06 -4.37 -7.55
C ALA A 179 7.57 -5.69 -8.13
N VAL A 180 8.39 -5.64 -9.18
CA VAL A 180 9.04 -6.82 -9.77
C VAL A 180 9.95 -7.50 -8.76
N ALA A 181 10.78 -6.74 -8.04
CA ALA A 181 11.66 -7.30 -7.00
C ALA A 181 10.85 -8.01 -5.90
N CYS A 182 9.78 -7.39 -5.40
CA CYS A 182 8.86 -8.00 -4.45
C CYS A 182 8.19 -9.28 -4.98
N LEU A 183 7.81 -9.32 -6.27
CA LEU A 183 7.24 -10.51 -6.91
C LEU A 183 8.24 -11.66 -7.00
N ILE A 184 9.49 -11.38 -7.37
CA ILE A 184 10.57 -12.37 -7.46
C ILE A 184 10.81 -12.99 -6.08
N VAL A 185 10.98 -12.16 -5.05
CA VAL A 185 11.24 -12.63 -3.68
C VAL A 185 10.02 -13.39 -3.15
N ARG A 186 8.80 -12.94 -3.44
CA ARG A 186 7.57 -13.65 -3.08
C ARG A 186 7.53 -15.05 -3.68
N PHE A 187 7.84 -15.17 -4.95
CA PHE A 187 7.87 -16.46 -5.64
C PHE A 187 8.95 -17.37 -5.05
N TYR A 188 10.15 -16.85 -4.83
CA TYR A 188 11.25 -17.58 -4.18
C TYR A 188 10.86 -18.10 -2.80
N ILE A 189 10.31 -17.25 -1.92
CA ILE A 189 9.90 -17.67 -0.57
C ILE A 189 8.85 -18.79 -0.64
N ARG A 190 7.87 -18.68 -1.54
CA ARG A 190 6.81 -19.69 -1.69
C ARG A 190 7.30 -21.02 -2.27
N THR A 191 8.34 -21.01 -3.10
CA THR A 191 8.92 -22.24 -3.66
C THR A 191 9.96 -22.87 -2.75
N ALA A 192 10.80 -22.05 -2.09
CA ALA A 192 11.87 -22.51 -1.20
C ALA A 192 11.38 -22.89 0.21
N TYR A 193 10.29 -22.27 0.70
CA TYR A 193 9.72 -22.51 2.03
C TYR A 193 8.21 -22.83 2.00
N PRO A 194 7.78 -23.90 1.29
CA PRO A 194 6.37 -24.23 1.11
C PRO A 194 5.64 -24.57 2.42
N ALA A 195 6.36 -25.06 3.45
CA ALA A 195 5.80 -25.37 4.76
C ALA A 195 5.33 -24.13 5.56
N ALA A 196 5.89 -22.95 5.29
CA ALA A 196 5.44 -21.69 5.89
C ALA A 196 4.16 -21.13 5.22
N ALA A 197 3.80 -21.63 4.03
CA ALA A 197 2.63 -21.21 3.28
C ALA A 197 1.37 -22.06 3.56
N ALA A 198 1.49 -23.16 4.31
CA ALA A 198 0.34 -23.96 4.72
C ALA A 198 -0.42 -23.24 5.84
N PRO A 199 -1.74 -22.99 5.71
CA PRO A 199 -2.53 -22.52 6.85
C PRO A 199 -2.34 -23.52 7.99
N ALA A 200 -2.03 -23.02 9.19
CA ALA A 200 -1.80 -23.83 10.38
C ALA A 200 -2.88 -24.91 10.48
N ALA A 201 -2.51 -26.13 10.13
CA ALA A 201 -3.44 -27.25 10.14
C ALA A 201 -3.98 -27.37 11.55
N THR A 202 -5.30 -27.25 11.66
CA THR A 202 -6.08 -27.45 12.87
C THR A 202 -5.56 -28.70 13.58
N THR A 203 -4.86 -28.52 14.70
CA THR A 203 -4.54 -29.60 15.63
C THR A 203 -5.82 -30.00 16.36
N ALA A 204 -6.75 -30.61 15.62
CA ALA A 204 -7.81 -31.41 16.17
C ALA A 204 -7.32 -32.87 16.26
N ALA A 205 -7.51 -33.45 17.45
CA ALA A 205 -7.38 -34.86 17.80
C ALA A 205 -5.95 -35.40 18.05
N SER A 206 -5.50 -35.33 19.32
CA SER A 206 -5.50 -36.53 20.18
C SER A 206 -5.15 -36.14 21.62
N GLY A 207 -5.93 -36.59 22.60
CA GLY A 207 -5.59 -36.33 23.99
C GLY A 207 -6.71 -36.59 25.01
N GLY A 208 -6.83 -37.84 25.44
CA GLY A 208 -7.11 -38.10 26.86
C GLY A 208 -8.56 -38.21 27.30
N ARG A 209 -9.08 -39.44 27.21
CA ARG A 209 -10.21 -39.98 27.98
C ARG A 209 -10.00 -39.69 29.49
N LYS A 210 -10.74 -38.75 30.09
CA LYS A 210 -10.76 -38.58 31.55
C LYS A 210 -11.69 -39.62 32.19
N ALA A 211 -11.11 -40.49 33.01
CA ALA A 211 -11.79 -41.45 33.86
C ALA A 211 -12.64 -40.75 34.92
N LYS A 212 -13.85 -41.29 35.17
CA LYS A 212 -14.72 -40.91 36.29
C LYS A 212 -14.08 -41.33 37.62
N ARG A 213 -14.06 -40.41 38.57
CA ARG A 213 -13.61 -40.63 39.96
C ARG A 213 -14.82 -41.09 40.81
N PRO A 214 -14.72 -42.09 41.71
CA PRO A 214 -15.84 -42.49 42.55
C PRO A 214 -16.04 -41.52 43.73
N MET A 215 -17.31 -41.25 44.07
CA MET A 215 -17.71 -40.50 45.26
C MET A 215 -17.46 -41.34 46.52
N ALA A 216 -16.72 -40.78 47.47
CA ALA A 216 -16.61 -41.31 48.82
C ALA A 216 -17.87 -40.93 49.62
N LYS A 217 -18.53 -41.95 50.20
CA LYS A 217 -19.50 -41.78 51.30
C LYS A 217 -18.78 -41.17 52.50
N LYS A 218 -19.44 -40.23 53.18
CA LYS A 218 -19.03 -39.74 54.50
C LYS A 218 -20.13 -40.12 55.48
N ASP A 219 -19.78 -41.01 56.40
CA ASP A 219 -20.59 -41.37 57.56
C ASP A 219 -20.50 -40.23 58.59
N SER A 220 -21.64 -39.68 59.00
CA SER A 220 -21.94 -39.11 60.33
C SER A 220 -23.46 -38.94 60.45
#